data_AF-A0A435GLJ5-F1
#
_entry.id   AF-A0A435GLJ5-F1
#
_cell.length_a   1.000
_cell.length_b   1.000
_cell.length_c   1.000
_cell.angle_alpha   90.00
_cell.angle_beta   90.00
_cell.angle_gamma   90.00
#
_symmetry.space_group_name_H-M   'P 1'
#
loop_
_entity.id
_entity.type
_entity.pdbx_description
1 polymer ?
#
loop_
_entity_poly.entity_id
_entity_poly.type
_entity_poly.pdbx_seq_one_letter_code
_entity_poly.pdbx_strand_id
1 'polypeptide(L)'
;SFGMVFLAIKWLGVAYLAFLGWRFWNSGITPETVEAGKGKGGLLSSFAAGLTVTLGNPKTMIFYLAITPTIVDLKTITLADYGILVALTVVVLLVVLVPYLALAAKARWFLKSPRALKALNRTAAGFMVGAAAAIAARQ
;
A
#
# COMPACT_ATOMS: atom_id res chain seq x y z
N SER A 1 -8.09 28.26 -15.39
CA SER A 1 -7.07 27.61 -16.25
C SER A 1 -6.67 26.27 -15.63
N PHE A 2 -7.28 25.17 -16.09
CA PHE A 2 -6.95 23.82 -15.59
C PHE A 2 -5.50 23.41 -15.87
N GLY A 3 -4.89 23.95 -16.93
CA GLY A 3 -3.50 23.65 -17.31
C GLY A 3 -2.46 24.11 -16.29
N MET A 4 -2.63 25.29 -15.69
CA MET A 4 -1.69 25.78 -14.65
C MET A 4 -1.77 24.95 -13.37
N VAL A 5 -2.97 24.55 -12.95
CA VAL A 5 -3.17 23.69 -11.77
C VAL A 5 -2.57 22.31 -12.01
N PHE A 6 -2.81 21.72 -13.18
CA PHE A 6 -2.21 20.44 -13.56
C PHE A 6 -0.68 20.50 -13.59
N LEU A 7 -0.12 21.57 -14.17
CA LEU A 7 1.32 21.78 -14.22
C LEU A 7 1.93 21.95 -12.83
N ALA A 8 1.28 22.69 -11.93
CA ALA A 8 1.71 22.84 -10.55
C ALA A 8 1.70 21.50 -9.81
N ILE A 9 0.63 20.72 -9.93
CA ILE A 9 0.51 19.38 -9.33
C ILE A 9 1.58 18.44 -9.89
N LYS A 10 1.84 18.48 -11.20
CA LYS A 10 2.88 17.67 -11.86
C LYS A 10 4.25 17.94 -11.25
N TRP A 11 4.67 19.20 -11.18
CA TRP A 11 5.98 19.56 -10.64
C TRP A 11 6.10 19.32 -9.14
N LEU A 12 5.02 19.52 -8.37
CA LEU A 12 4.94 19.09 -6.98
C LEU A 12 5.16 17.58 -6.83
N GLY A 13 4.51 16.77 -7.67
CA GLY A 13 4.69 15.32 -7.68
C GLY A 13 6.12 14.90 -8.03
N VAL A 14 6.72 15.53 -9.05
CA VAL A 14 8.14 15.29 -9.42
C VAL A 14 9.08 15.63 -8.27
N ALA A 15 8.92 16.81 -7.65
CA ALA A 15 9.73 17.21 -6.51
C ALA A 15 9.57 16.26 -5.32
N TYR A 16 8.35 15.83 -5.03
CA TYR A 16 8.06 14.89 -3.95
C TYR A 16 8.69 13.51 -4.20
N LEU A 17 8.61 12.98 -5.43
CA LEU A 17 9.24 11.71 -5.80
C LEU A 17 10.76 11.79 -5.75
N ALA A 18 11.35 12.89 -6.22
CA ALA A 18 12.79 13.14 -6.13
C ALA A 18 13.23 13.22 -4.65
N PHE A 19 12.46 13.91 -3.81
CA PHE A 19 12.70 13.99 -2.37
C PHE A 19 12.64 12.61 -1.69
N LEU A 20 11.61 11.80 -1.99
CA LEU A 20 11.52 10.44 -1.46
C LEU A 20 12.67 9.55 -1.94
N GLY A 21 13.05 9.67 -3.22
CA GLY A 21 14.19 8.96 -3.78
C GLY A 21 15.50 9.32 -3.07
N TRP A 22 15.74 10.61 -2.84
CA TRP A 22 16.89 11.08 -2.07
C TRP A 22 16.85 10.58 -0.61
N ARG A 23 15.68 10.62 0.03
CA ARG A 23 15.50 10.11 1.39
C ARG A 23 15.80 8.61 1.47
N PHE A 24 15.35 7.80 0.51
CA PHE A 24 15.68 6.37 0.45
C PHE A 24 17.16 6.12 0.12
N TRP A 25 17.78 6.97 -0.70
CA TRP A 25 19.22 6.84 -0.95
C TRP A 25 20.06 7.11 0.30
N ASN A 26 19.62 8.06 1.13
CA ASN A 26 20.34 8.51 2.32
C ASN A 26 19.95 7.79 3.62
N SER A 27 18.87 7.00 3.64
CA SER A 27 18.39 6.23 4.81
C SER A 27 19.28 5.04 5.19
N GLY A 28 20.57 5.08 4.87
CA GLY A 28 21.47 3.93 4.85
C GLY A 28 22.47 3.78 6.00
N ILE A 29 22.51 4.65 7.02
CA ILE A 29 23.53 4.52 8.10
C ILE A 29 23.02 4.96 9.48
N THR A 30 21.81 4.55 9.84
CA THR A 30 21.58 4.26 11.26
C THR A 30 20.85 2.92 11.27
N PRO A 31 21.43 1.87 11.85
CA PRO A 31 20.59 0.87 12.49
C PRO A 31 19.97 1.59 13.70
N GLU A 32 19.09 2.57 13.46
CA GLU A 32 17.91 2.64 14.29
C GLU A 32 17.28 1.30 14.03
N THR A 33 17.64 0.36 14.89
CA THR A 33 16.69 -0.50 15.54
C THR A 33 15.32 -0.34 14.91
N VAL A 34 15.16 -0.98 13.74
CA VAL A 34 14.01 -1.82 13.52
C VAL A 34 14.17 -3.00 14.50
N GLU A 35 14.32 -2.72 15.80
CA GLU A 35 13.25 -3.09 16.69
C GLU A 35 12.00 -2.60 15.96
N ALA A 36 11.46 -3.47 15.09
CA ALA A 36 10.05 -3.45 14.82
C ALA A 36 9.49 -3.46 16.22
N GLY A 37 9.19 -2.26 16.76
CA GLY A 37 8.93 -2.07 18.17
C GLY A 37 7.93 -3.15 18.46
N LYS A 38 8.31 -4.13 19.29
CA LYS A 38 7.44 -5.27 19.63
C LYS A 38 6.11 -4.60 19.89
N GLY A 39 5.15 -4.77 18.97
CA GLY A 39 4.04 -3.84 18.84
C GLY A 39 3.48 -3.66 20.23
N LYS A 40 3.64 -2.47 20.83
CA LYS A 40 3.15 -2.25 22.19
C LYS A 40 1.63 -2.45 22.25
N GLY A 41 0.99 -2.46 21.08
CA GLY A 41 -0.36 -2.94 20.87
C GLY A 41 -0.41 -4.44 20.56
N GLY A 42 -1.14 -5.20 21.38
CA GLY A 42 -1.45 -6.61 21.12
C GLY A 42 -2.24 -6.82 19.82
N LEU A 43 -2.71 -8.06 19.60
CA LEU A 43 -3.44 -8.47 18.38
C LEU A 43 -4.56 -7.48 18.00
N LEU A 44 -5.29 -6.96 18.99
CA LEU A 44 -6.38 -6.02 18.79
C LEU A 44 -5.93 -4.68 18.19
N SER A 45 -4.76 -4.17 18.57
CA SER A 45 -4.23 -2.91 18.02
C SER A 45 -3.75 -3.08 16.58
N SER A 46 -3.12 -4.21 16.27
CA SER A 46 -2.74 -4.54 14.90
C SER A 46 -3.97 -4.71 14.00
N PHE A 47 -5.02 -5.37 14.52
CA PHE A 47 -6.30 -5.50 13.83
C PHE A 47 -6.97 -4.14 13.61
N ALA A 48 -7.06 -3.31 14.65
CA ALA A 48 -7.65 -1.98 14.56
C ALA A 48 -6.89 -1.09 13.57
N ALA A 49 -5.56 -1.11 13.58
CA ALA A 49 -4.75 -0.36 12.62
C ALA A 49 -5.02 -0.82 11.18
N GLY A 50 -5.04 -2.13 10.92
CA GLY A 50 -5.38 -2.67 9.61
C GLY A 50 -6.80 -2.30 9.16
N LEU A 51 -7.76 -2.37 10.09
CA LEU A 51 -9.14 -1.98 9.84
C LEU A 51 -9.27 -0.49 9.52
N THR A 52 -8.66 0.39 10.33
CA THR A 52 -8.67 1.84 10.12
C THR A 52 -7.98 2.23 8.81
N VAL A 53 -6.86 1.59 8.46
CA VAL A 53 -6.19 1.84 7.18
C VAL A 53 -7.06 1.42 5.99
N THR A 54 -7.77 0.30 6.11
CA THR A 54 -8.64 -0.21 5.03
C THR A 54 -9.90 0.64 4.90
N LEU A 55 -10.57 0.96 6.00
CA LEU A 55 -11.77 1.80 6.02
C LEU A 55 -11.46 3.26 5.68
N GLY A 56 -10.27 3.75 6.05
CA GLY A 56 -9.80 5.09 5.74
C GLY A 56 -9.42 5.29 4.27
N ASN A 57 -9.49 4.25 3.45
CA ASN A 57 -9.29 4.33 2.01
C ASN A 57 -10.65 4.42 1.28
N PRO A 58 -11.21 5.63 1.10
CA PRO A 58 -12.52 5.80 0.48
C PRO A 58 -12.54 5.29 -0.97
N LYS A 59 -11.38 5.25 -1.65
CA LYS A 59 -11.27 4.76 -3.01
C LYS A 59 -11.65 3.28 -3.11
N THR A 60 -11.16 2.46 -2.18
CA THR A 60 -11.50 1.03 -2.16
C THR A 60 -12.98 0.83 -1.89
N MET A 61 -13.55 1.54 -0.92
CA MET A 61 -14.96 1.43 -0.57
C MET A 61 -15.88 1.82 -1.72
N ILE A 62 -15.61 2.96 -2.36
CA ILE A 62 -16.39 3.44 -3.52
C ILE A 62 -16.29 2.46 -4.69
N PHE A 63 -15.09 1.90 -4.94
CA PHE A 63 -14.89 0.90 -5.99
C PHE A 63 -15.75 -0.35 -5.77
N TYR A 64 -15.78 -0.87 -4.53
CA TYR A 64 -16.65 -2.01 -4.19
C TYR A 64 -18.14 -1.66 -4.35
N LEU A 65 -18.58 -0.51 -3.83
CA LEU A 65 -19.98 -0.08 -3.96
C LEU A 65 -20.41 0.09 -5.42
N ALA A 66 -19.51 0.56 -6.29
CA ALA A 66 -19.78 0.74 -7.71
C ALA A 66 -19.90 -0.60 -8.45
N ILE A 67 -19.11 -1.61 -8.08
CA ILE A 67 -19.08 -2.90 -8.79
C ILE A 67 -20.13 -3.89 -8.28
N THR A 68 -20.47 -3.88 -6.98
CA THR A 68 -21.46 -4.80 -6.39
C THR A 68 -22.79 -4.88 -7.15
N PRO A 69 -23.50 -3.77 -7.47
CA PRO A 69 -24.78 -3.83 -8.18
C PRO A 69 -24.66 -4.33 -9.63
N THR A 70 -23.45 -4.30 -10.21
CA THR A 70 -23.21 -4.82 -11.57
C THR A 70 -23.04 -6.34 -11.60
N ILE A 71 -22.70 -6.94 -10.46
CA ILE A 71 -22.45 -8.38 -10.33
C ILE A 71 -23.69 -9.09 -9.77
N VAL A 72 -24.44 -8.43 -8.89
CA VAL A 72 -25.58 -9.03 -8.18
C VAL A 72 -26.79 -8.10 -8.20
N ASP A 73 -27.97 -8.64 -8.52
CA ASP A 73 -29.22 -7.91 -8.39
C ASP A 73 -29.59 -7.78 -6.90
N LEU A 74 -29.42 -6.58 -6.37
CA LEU A 74 -29.70 -6.24 -4.98
C LEU A 74 -31.19 -6.32 -4.63
N LYS A 75 -32.09 -6.34 -5.63
CA LYS A 75 -33.55 -6.38 -5.39
C LYS A 75 -34.07 -7.77 -5.05
N THR A 76 -33.36 -8.82 -5.44
CA THR A 76 -33.76 -10.21 -5.25
C THR A 76 -32.93 -10.93 -4.19
N ILE A 77 -31.95 -10.25 -3.59
CA ILE A 77 -31.00 -10.86 -2.67
C ILE A 77 -31.62 -11.08 -1.29
N THR A 78 -31.45 -12.27 -0.72
CA THR A 78 -31.87 -12.56 0.65
C THR A 78 -30.75 -12.29 1.66
N LEU A 79 -31.07 -12.21 2.95
CA LEU A 79 -30.08 -12.11 4.03
C LEU A 79 -29.07 -13.29 4.02
N ALA A 80 -29.51 -14.47 3.60
CA ALA A 80 -28.65 -15.65 3.49
C ALA A 80 -27.62 -15.50 2.36
N ASP A 81 -28.04 -14.99 1.21
CA ASP A 81 -27.15 -14.71 0.07
C ASP A 81 -26.09 -13.65 0.42
N TYR A 82 -26.49 -12.64 1.19
CA TYR A 82 -25.56 -11.65 1.72
C TYR A 82 -24.49 -12.28 2.63
N GLY A 83 -24.91 -13.22 3.50
CA GLY A 83 -23.99 -14.00 4.34
C GLY A 83 -23.00 -14.83 3.52
N ILE A 84 -23.46 -15.46 2.43
CA ILE A 84 -22.62 -16.22 1.51
C ILE A 84 -21.61 -15.30 0.81
N LEU A 85 -22.04 -14.13 0.31
CA LEU A 85 -21.15 -13.16 -0.35
C LEU A 85 -20.07 -12.64 0.59
N VAL A 86 -20.43 -12.34 1.85
CA VAL A 86 -19.47 -11.92 2.87
C VAL A 86 -18.47 -13.04 3.15
N ALA A 87 -18.95 -14.28 3.34
CA ALA A 87 -18.09 -15.43 3.59
C ALA A 87 -17.12 -15.68 2.43
N LEU A 88 -17.59 -15.65 1.18
CA LEU A 88 -16.75 -15.77 -0.01
C LEU A 88 -15.70 -14.67 -0.08
N THR A 89 -16.09 -13.42 0.20
CA THR A 89 -15.15 -12.28 0.22
C THR A 89 -14.05 -12.49 1.25
N VAL A 90 -14.41 -12.93 2.47
CA VAL A 90 -13.44 -13.23 3.53
C VAL A 90 -12.50 -14.36 3.11
N VAL A 91 -13.03 -15.44 2.54
CA VAL A 91 -12.21 -16.58 2.07
C VAL A 91 -11.23 -16.14 0.97
N VAL A 92 -11.70 -15.40 -0.03
CA VAL A 92 -10.85 -14.89 -1.12
C VAL A 92 -9.75 -13.98 -0.56
N LEU A 93 -10.09 -13.06 0.34
CA LEU A 93 -9.11 -12.19 0.99
C LEU A 93 -8.07 -13.00 1.78
N LEU A 94 -8.48 -14.02 2.54
CA LEU A 94 -7.56 -14.88 3.27
C LEU A 94 -6.64 -15.66 2.32
N VAL A 95 -7.18 -16.26 1.27
CA VAL A 95 -6.41 -17.02 0.28
C VAL A 95 -5.37 -16.14 -0.43
N VAL A 96 -5.68 -14.87 -0.68
CA VAL A 96 -4.74 -13.93 -1.33
C VAL A 96 -3.74 -13.35 -0.33
N LEU A 97 -4.21 -12.95 0.86
CA LEU A 97 -3.41 -12.16 1.80
C LEU A 97 -2.51 -13.03 2.68
N VAL A 98 -2.91 -14.26 3.02
CA VAL A 98 -2.08 -15.17 3.85
C VAL A 98 -0.76 -15.54 3.15
N PRO A 99 -0.74 -15.95 1.87
CA PRO A 99 0.51 -16.16 1.15
C PRO A 99 1.36 -14.89 1.07
N TYR A 100 0.74 -13.73 0.85
CA TYR A 100 1.45 -12.45 0.83
C TYR A 100 2.11 -12.14 2.18
N LEU A 101 1.40 -12.37 3.29
CA LEU A 101 1.95 -12.24 4.64
C LEU A 101 3.09 -13.22 4.91
N ALA A 102 2.98 -14.47 4.44
CA ALA A 102 4.04 -15.47 4.58
C ALA A 102 5.30 -15.06 3.80
N LEU A 103 5.13 -14.58 2.56
CA LEU A 103 6.22 -14.06 1.74
C LEU A 103 6.86 -12.82 2.39
N ALA A 104 6.06 -11.91 2.94
CA ALA A 104 6.56 -10.73 3.65
C ALA A 104 7.34 -11.11 4.93
N ALA A 105 6.87 -12.11 5.68
CA ALA A 105 7.57 -12.63 6.85
C ALA A 105 8.92 -13.27 6.47
N LYS A 106 8.97 -14.02 5.37
CA LYS A 106 10.20 -14.60 4.82
C LYS A 106 11.15 -13.50 4.33
N ALA A 107 10.64 -12.52 3.58
CA ALA A 107 11.40 -11.37 3.11
C ALA A 107 12.00 -10.55 4.26
N ARG A 108 11.25 -10.36 5.35
CA ARG A 108 11.75 -9.69 6.57
C ARG A 108 13.01 -10.36 7.10
N TRP A 109 13.12 -11.69 7.03
CA TRP A 109 14.32 -12.41 7.47
C TRP A 109 15.53 -12.10 6.57
N PHE A 110 15.35 -12.01 5.26
CA PHE A 110 16.40 -11.60 4.31
C PHE A 110 16.80 -10.12 4.47
N LEU A 111 15.82 -9.27 4.79
CA LEU A 111 15.99 -7.83 5.03
C LEU A 111 16.55 -7.50 6.43
N LYS A 112 16.93 -8.49 7.25
CA LYS A 112 17.68 -8.22 8.48
C LYS A 112 19.13 -7.80 8.22
N SER A 113 19.68 -8.13 7.05
CA SER A 113 21.06 -7.77 6.75
C SER A 113 21.16 -6.29 6.32
N PRO A 114 22.12 -5.51 6.86
CA PRO A 114 22.33 -4.12 6.46
C PRO A 114 22.59 -3.95 4.96
N ARG A 115 23.22 -4.95 4.33
CA ARG A 115 23.47 -4.98 2.88
C ARG A 115 22.18 -5.13 2.07
N ALA A 116 21.26 -6.01 2.49
CA ALA A 116 19.97 -6.18 1.81
C ALA A 116 19.07 -4.95 1.96
N LEU A 117 19.03 -4.32 3.14
CA LEU A 117 18.31 -3.06 3.35
C LEU A 117 18.86 -1.93 2.49
N LYS A 118 20.20 -1.82 2.42
CA LYS A 118 20.85 -0.82 1.56
C LYS A 118 20.55 -1.06 0.08
N ALA A 119 20.55 -2.31 -0.37
CA ALA A 119 20.18 -2.66 -1.74
C ALA A 119 18.71 -2.31 -2.03
N LEU A 120 17.78 -2.68 -1.14
CA LEU A 120 16.35 -2.35 -1.26
C LEU A 120 16.10 -0.84 -1.29
N ASN A 121 16.75 -0.09 -0.40
CA ASN A 121 16.61 1.36 -0.34
C ASN A 121 17.15 2.02 -1.61
N ARG A 122 18.27 1.53 -2.16
CA ARG A 122 18.84 2.03 -3.42
C ARG A 122 17.98 1.68 -4.64
N THR A 123 17.41 0.49 -4.71
CA THR A 123 16.51 0.14 -5.81
C THR A 123 15.22 0.95 -5.75
N ALA A 124 14.62 1.10 -4.56
CA ALA A 124 13.45 1.95 -4.35
C ALA A 124 13.74 3.42 -4.71
N ALA A 125 14.90 3.95 -4.31
CA ALA A 125 15.36 5.28 -4.71
C ALA A 125 15.47 5.42 -6.24
N GLY A 126 16.06 4.43 -6.91
CA GLY A 126 16.16 4.39 -8.37
C GLY A 126 14.79 4.43 -9.05
N PHE A 127 13.82 3.64 -8.57
CA PHE A 127 12.46 3.68 -9.10
C PHE A 127 11.76 5.03 -8.88
N MET A 128 11.91 5.64 -7.70
CA MET A 128 11.30 6.94 -7.39
C MET A 128 11.88 8.06 -8.26
N VAL A 129 13.21 8.14 -8.38
CA VAL A 129 13.89 9.13 -9.22
C VAL A 129 13.60 8.86 -10.70
N GLY A 130 13.58 7.60 -11.13
CA GLY A 130 13.21 7.21 -12.50
C GLY A 130 11.78 7.62 -12.85
N ALA A 131 10.83 7.40 -11.94
CA ALA A 131 9.45 7.86 -12.11
C ALA A 131 9.37 9.39 -12.17
N ALA A 132 10.10 10.11 -11.30
CA ALA A 132 10.16 11.56 -11.31
C ALA A 132 10.68 12.10 -12.65
N ALA A 133 11.76 11.51 -13.18
CA ALA A 133 12.34 11.86 -14.47
C ALA A 133 11.38 11.57 -15.63
N ALA A 134 10.70 10.41 -15.62
CA ALA A 134 9.73 10.05 -16.64
C ALA A 134 8.51 11.01 -16.65
N ILE A 135 8.03 11.41 -15.48
CA ILE A 135 6.93 12.38 -15.36
C ILE A 135 7.38 13.77 -15.81
N ALA A 136 8.61 14.18 -15.47
CA ALA A 136 9.17 15.45 -15.92
C ALA A 136 9.35 15.49 -17.45
N ALA A 137 9.77 14.37 -18.05
CA ALA A 137 10.04 14.26 -19.49
C ALA A 137 8.78 14.14 -20.36
N ARG A 138 7.68 13.59 -19.84
CA ARG A 138 6.39 13.63 -20.54
C ARG A 138 5.89 15.07 -20.59
N GLN A 139 5.81 15.68 -21.77
CA GLN A 139 5.22 17.02 -21.93
C GLN A 139 3.70 16.96 -21.82
#